data_AF-A0A350J6T3-F1
#
_entry.id   AF-A0A350J6T3-F1
#
_cell.length_a   1.000
_cell.length_b   1.000
_cell.length_c   1.000
_cell.angle_alpha   90.00
_cell.angle_beta   90.00
_cell.angle_gamma   90.00
#
_symmetry.space_group_name_H-M   'P 1'
#
loop_
_entity.id
_entity.type
_entity.pdbx_description
1 polymer ?
#
loop_
_entity_poly.entity_id
_entity_poly.type
_entity_poly.pdbx_seq_one_letter_code
_entity_poly.pdbx_strand_id
1 'polypeptide(L)'
;MIQSAREDNERAAHSVSVLYLDELAGRREQVVENNLQNKIRDLRVAVSLMTEEDLSDMEHLQAYQARMKSLYTLDKFAFVDEDGIIYTSLGTQTNIDEYDIDYRGLEEPEISIFNLNTREKKVVIAVPVDLQF
;
A
#
# COMPACT_ATOMS: atom_id res chain seq x y z
N MET A 1 -9.12 7.15 19.87
CA MET A 1 -8.19 7.10 18.73
C MET A 1 -8.58 6.08 17.64
N ILE A 2 -9.78 5.48 17.65
CA ILE A 2 -10.23 4.57 16.58
C ILE A 2 -11.08 5.30 15.51
N GLN A 3 -11.68 6.44 15.87
CA GLN A 3 -12.58 7.19 14.98
C GLN A 3 -11.84 7.98 13.89
N SER A 4 -10.74 8.67 14.22
CA SER A 4 -9.94 9.42 13.25
C SER A 4 -9.37 8.51 12.15
N ALA A 5 -8.77 7.38 12.54
CA ALA A 5 -8.21 6.39 11.61
C ALA A 5 -9.22 5.76 10.64
N ARG A 6 -10.54 5.91 10.88
CA ARG A 6 -11.59 5.52 9.94
C ARG A 6 -11.94 6.65 8.98
N GLU A 7 -12.11 7.86 9.49
CA GLU A 7 -12.43 9.05 8.69
C GLU A 7 -11.31 9.38 7.67
N ASP A 8 -10.06 9.17 8.06
CA ASP A 8 -8.89 9.48 7.23
C ASP A 8 -8.72 8.44 6.10
N ASN A 9 -8.98 7.16 6.39
CA ASN A 9 -9.05 6.10 5.37
C ASN A 9 -10.18 6.33 4.36
N GLU A 10 -11.31 6.87 4.80
CA GLU A 10 -12.44 7.19 3.95
C GLU A 10 -12.03 8.26 2.91
N ARG A 11 -11.26 9.27 3.29
CA ARG A 11 -10.79 10.33 2.37
C ARG A 11 -9.85 9.81 1.28
N ALA A 12 -8.82 9.05 1.65
CA ALA A 12 -7.85 8.52 0.70
C ALA A 12 -8.47 7.55 -0.31
N ALA A 13 -9.37 6.67 0.18
CA ALA A 13 -10.15 5.79 -0.67
C ALA A 13 -11.08 6.57 -1.60
N HIS A 14 -11.72 7.62 -1.11
CA HIS A 14 -12.66 8.43 -1.88
C HIS A 14 -11.98 9.18 -3.05
N SER A 15 -10.82 9.80 -2.83
CA SER A 15 -10.10 10.55 -3.88
C SER A 15 -9.69 9.68 -5.08
N VAL A 16 -9.20 8.45 -4.85
CA VAL A 16 -8.88 7.53 -5.95
C VAL A 16 -10.12 6.88 -6.54
N SER A 17 -11.14 6.63 -5.72
CA SER A 17 -12.44 6.19 -6.22
C SER A 17 -12.90 7.18 -7.30
N VAL A 18 -12.97 8.48 -7.02
CA VAL A 18 -13.38 9.50 -8.01
C VAL A 18 -12.57 9.43 -9.31
N LEU A 19 -11.24 9.31 -9.24
CA LEU A 19 -10.38 9.17 -10.42
C LEU A 19 -10.67 7.89 -11.22
N TYR A 20 -10.88 6.76 -10.55
CA TYR A 20 -11.21 5.48 -11.18
C TYR A 20 -12.68 5.41 -11.67
N LEU A 21 -13.56 6.24 -11.11
CA LEU A 21 -14.99 6.30 -11.40
C LEU A 21 -15.38 7.27 -12.50
N ASP A 22 -14.58 8.32 -12.71
CA ASP A 22 -14.67 9.10 -13.95
C ASP A 22 -14.49 8.19 -15.18
N GLU A 23 -13.81 7.05 -15.03
CA GLU A 23 -13.69 6.01 -16.05
C GLU A 23 -14.87 5.00 -16.07
N LEU A 24 -15.67 4.90 -15.00
CA LEU A 24 -16.73 3.90 -14.82
C LEU A 24 -17.97 4.50 -14.12
N ALA A 25 -18.80 5.23 -14.87
CA ALA A 25 -20.03 5.86 -14.36
C ALA A 25 -20.98 4.89 -13.61
N GLY A 26 -21.27 5.19 -12.33
CA GLY A 26 -22.44 4.74 -11.55
C GLY A 26 -22.38 3.38 -10.82
N ARG A 27 -22.95 3.34 -9.60
CA ARG A 27 -23.03 2.21 -8.61
C ARG A 27 -21.72 1.53 -8.19
N ARG A 28 -20.60 1.83 -8.87
CA ARG A 28 -19.29 1.22 -8.66
C ARG A 28 -18.45 1.93 -7.60
N GLU A 29 -18.77 3.18 -7.28
CA GLU A 29 -18.02 4.04 -6.36
C GLU A 29 -17.88 3.45 -4.96
N GLN A 30 -19.00 3.23 -4.30
CA GLN A 30 -19.00 2.69 -2.95
C GLN A 30 -18.34 1.30 -2.89
N VAL A 31 -18.48 0.51 -3.95
CA VAL A 31 -17.87 -0.83 -4.02
C VAL A 31 -16.35 -0.72 -4.17
N VAL A 32 -15.86 0.18 -5.01
CA VAL A 32 -14.42 0.46 -5.17
C VAL A 32 -13.84 0.99 -3.87
N GLU A 33 -14.48 2.00 -3.27
CA GLU A 33 -14.07 2.59 -2.00
C GLU A 33 -13.99 1.52 -0.88
N ASN A 34 -15.03 0.71 -0.72
CA ASN A 34 -15.04 -0.38 0.27
C ASN A 34 -13.93 -1.40 0.00
N ASN A 35 -13.64 -1.72 -1.26
CA ASN A 35 -12.53 -2.62 -1.60
C ASN A 35 -11.17 -2.01 -1.24
N LEU A 36 -10.95 -0.72 -1.51
CA LEU A 36 -9.72 -0.01 -1.16
C LEU A 36 -9.54 0.05 0.36
N GLN A 37 -10.58 0.40 1.11
CA GLN A 37 -10.56 0.40 2.57
C GLN A 37 -10.27 -0.99 3.15
N ASN A 38 -10.83 -2.04 2.57
CA ASN A 38 -10.52 -3.41 2.96
C ASN A 38 -9.04 -3.74 2.70
N LYS A 39 -8.47 -3.31 1.58
CA LYS A 39 -7.04 -3.51 1.29
C LYS A 39 -6.13 -2.73 2.22
N ILE A 40 -6.47 -1.49 2.60
CA ILE A 40 -5.74 -0.75 3.63
C ILE A 40 -5.77 -1.51 4.97
N ARG A 41 -6.93 -2.06 5.35
CA ARG A 41 -7.05 -2.86 6.57
C ARG A 41 -6.22 -4.15 6.49
N ASP A 42 -6.23 -4.83 5.35
CA ASP A 42 -5.41 -6.02 5.10
C ASP A 42 -3.91 -5.71 5.29
N LEU A 43 -3.43 -4.57 4.75
CA LEU A 43 -2.04 -4.12 4.93
C LEU A 43 -1.71 -3.81 6.39
N ARG A 44 -2.60 -3.13 7.12
CA ARG A 44 -2.42 -2.89 8.56
C ARG A 44 -2.35 -4.19 9.35
N VAL A 45 -3.21 -5.16 9.02
CA VAL A 45 -3.18 -6.49 9.65
C VAL A 45 -1.87 -7.20 9.34
N ALA A 46 -1.42 -7.20 8.08
CA ALA A 46 -0.14 -7.76 7.71
C ALA A 46 0.97 -7.18 8.60
N VAL A 47 1.15 -5.87 8.60
CA VAL A 47 2.17 -5.19 9.43
C VAL A 47 2.05 -5.59 10.92
N SER A 48 0.84 -5.66 11.48
CA SER A 48 0.63 -6.06 12.89
C SER A 48 0.98 -7.52 13.20
N LEU A 49 1.05 -8.38 12.18
CA LEU A 49 1.45 -9.78 12.30
C LEU A 49 2.96 -9.98 12.16
N MET A 50 3.72 -8.92 11.86
CA MET A 50 5.18 -9.00 11.84
C MET A 50 5.72 -9.24 13.24
N THR A 51 6.77 -10.07 13.30
CA THR A 51 7.50 -10.37 14.52
C THR A 51 8.90 -9.77 14.46
N GLU A 52 9.60 -9.72 15.61
CA GLU A 52 11.02 -9.32 15.65
C GLU A 52 11.90 -10.25 14.79
N GLU A 53 11.55 -11.52 14.66
CA GLU A 53 12.26 -12.48 13.80
C GLU A 53 12.12 -12.10 12.32
N ASP A 54 10.93 -11.65 11.89
CA ASP A 54 10.71 -11.19 10.51
C ASP A 54 11.53 -9.93 10.16
N LEU A 55 12.00 -9.17 11.16
CA LEU A 55 12.82 -7.96 11.01
C LEU A 55 14.31 -8.22 11.29
N SER A 56 14.69 -9.45 11.64
CA SER A 56 16.03 -9.76 12.15
C SER A 56 17.13 -9.62 11.11
N ASP A 57 16.82 -9.92 9.86
CA ASP A 57 17.68 -9.70 8.71
C ASP A 57 16.86 -9.65 7.40
N MET A 58 17.57 -9.37 6.30
CA MET A 58 16.97 -9.25 4.98
C MET A 58 16.31 -10.54 4.49
N GLU A 59 16.83 -11.72 4.84
CA GLU A 59 16.28 -13.01 4.40
C GLU A 59 14.90 -13.24 5.05
N HIS A 60 14.79 -12.98 6.36
CA HIS A 60 13.54 -13.08 7.09
C HIS A 60 12.51 -12.05 6.62
N LEU A 61 12.94 -10.80 6.37
CA LEU A 61 12.08 -9.76 5.83
C LEU A 61 11.52 -10.16 4.46
N GLN A 62 12.37 -10.66 3.57
CA GLN A 62 11.96 -11.12 2.24
C GLN A 62 11.01 -12.32 2.30
N ALA A 63 11.25 -13.26 3.21
CA ALA A 63 10.37 -14.41 3.44
C ALA A 63 8.97 -13.96 3.93
N TYR A 64 8.94 -13.01 4.87
CA TYR A 64 7.70 -12.39 5.34
C TYR A 64 6.93 -11.72 4.19
N GLN A 65 7.62 -10.90 3.38
CA GLN A 65 7.03 -10.20 2.24
C GLN A 65 6.48 -11.18 1.20
N ALA A 66 7.20 -12.26 0.89
CA ALA A 66 6.72 -13.31 -0.03
C ALA A 66 5.45 -13.98 0.50
N ARG A 67 5.40 -14.28 1.80
CA ARG A 67 4.23 -14.86 2.47
C ARG A 67 3.01 -13.94 2.39
N MET A 68 3.16 -12.65 2.71
CA MET A 68 2.07 -11.67 2.66
C MET A 68 1.59 -11.39 1.25
N LYS A 69 2.52 -11.28 0.28
CA LYS A 69 2.19 -11.14 -1.13
C LYS A 69 1.28 -12.27 -1.60
N SER A 70 1.59 -13.52 -1.24
CA SER A 70 0.79 -14.69 -1.59
C SER A 70 -0.56 -14.71 -0.87
N LEU A 71 -0.57 -14.46 0.45
CA LEU A 71 -1.78 -14.50 1.28
C LEU A 71 -2.85 -13.50 0.85
N TYR A 72 -2.44 -12.29 0.45
CA TYR A 72 -3.34 -11.22 0.05
C TYR A 72 -3.51 -11.07 -1.47
N THR A 73 -2.90 -11.98 -2.26
CA THR A 73 -2.90 -12.00 -3.73
C THR A 73 -2.48 -10.65 -4.32
N LEU A 74 -1.33 -10.15 -3.87
CA LEU A 74 -0.78 -8.86 -4.31
C LEU A 74 0.24 -9.06 -5.43
N ASP A 75 0.27 -8.12 -6.38
CA ASP A 75 1.31 -8.09 -7.42
C ASP A 75 2.69 -7.77 -6.81
N LYS A 76 2.70 -6.89 -5.82
CA LYS A 76 3.89 -6.47 -5.05
C LYS A 76 3.47 -6.19 -3.61
N PHE A 77 4.30 -6.62 -2.66
CA PHE A 77 4.27 -6.25 -1.25
C PHE A 77 5.68 -5.79 -0.89
N ALA A 78 5.83 -4.58 -0.39
CA ALA A 78 7.13 -3.93 -0.24
C ALA A 78 7.12 -2.98 0.96
N PHE A 79 8.31 -2.73 1.51
CA PHE A 79 8.56 -1.63 2.43
C PHE A 79 9.38 -0.56 1.72
N VAL A 80 9.20 0.69 2.10
CA VAL A 80 9.97 1.82 1.60
C VAL A 80 10.54 2.54 2.82
N ASP A 81 11.83 2.84 2.82
CA ASP A 81 12.47 3.61 3.87
C ASP A 81 12.48 5.12 3.56
N GLU A 82 13.01 5.92 4.50
CA GLU A 82 13.10 7.38 4.37
C GLU A 82 14.03 7.83 3.23
N ASP A 83 14.95 6.97 2.80
CA ASP A 83 15.86 7.20 1.68
C ASP A 83 15.23 6.85 0.31
N GLY A 84 14.04 6.23 0.33
CA GLY A 84 13.33 5.82 -0.87
C GLY A 84 13.78 4.47 -1.43
N ILE A 85 14.48 3.66 -0.64
CA ILE A 85 14.82 2.29 -1.01
C ILE A 85 13.60 1.41 -0.83
N ILE A 86 13.23 0.71 -1.90
CA ILE A 86 12.10 -0.21 -1.91
C ILE A 86 12.62 -1.62 -1.62
N TYR A 87 12.23 -2.17 -0.48
CA TYR A 87 12.54 -3.54 -0.07
C TYR A 87 11.43 -4.46 -0.55
N THR A 88 11.78 -5.47 -1.35
CA THR A 88 10.82 -6.47 -1.84
C THR A 88 11.32 -7.88 -1.54
N SER A 89 10.43 -8.86 -1.67
CA SER A 89 10.79 -10.28 -1.53
C SER A 89 11.84 -10.78 -2.54
N LEU A 90 12.21 -9.96 -3.53
CA LEU A 90 13.21 -10.28 -4.55
C LEU A 90 14.48 -9.40 -4.44
N GLY A 91 14.59 -8.61 -3.38
CA GLY A 91 15.68 -7.65 -3.17
C GLY A 91 15.22 -6.19 -3.20
N THR A 92 16.20 -5.29 -3.21
CA THR A 92 16.00 -3.85 -3.14
C THR A 92 15.86 -3.20 -4.52
N GLN A 93 15.08 -2.12 -4.61
CA GLN A 93 14.90 -1.29 -5.80
C GLN A 93 15.03 0.19 -5.41
N THR A 94 15.43 1.05 -6.35
CA THR A 94 15.66 2.49 -6.11
C THR A 94 14.82 3.38 -7.02
N ASN A 95 13.77 2.83 -7.63
CA ASN A 95 12.89 3.52 -8.58
C ASN A 95 11.62 4.06 -7.91
N ILE A 96 11.73 4.59 -6.68
CA ILE A 96 10.59 5.15 -5.94
C ILE A 96 9.93 6.32 -6.69
N ASP A 97 10.69 7.06 -7.48
CA ASP A 97 10.21 8.19 -8.30
C ASP A 97 9.21 7.76 -9.39
N GLU A 98 9.11 6.45 -9.71
CA GLU A 98 8.08 5.93 -10.62
C GLU A 98 6.71 5.78 -9.91
N TYR A 99 6.69 5.84 -8.58
CA TYR A 99 5.48 5.76 -7.76
C TYR A 99 5.09 7.18 -7.32
N ASP A 100 3.84 7.54 -7.58
CA ASP A 100 3.26 8.81 -7.14
C ASP A 100 2.81 8.67 -5.68
N ILE A 101 3.77 8.66 -4.74
CA ILE A 101 3.54 8.58 -3.29
C ILE A 101 4.53 9.47 -2.53
N ASP A 102 4.09 10.12 -1.45
CA ASP A 102 4.97 10.90 -0.58
C ASP A 102 5.58 10.03 0.53
N TYR A 103 6.57 9.20 0.18
CA TYR A 103 7.19 8.26 1.13
C TYR A 103 7.93 8.92 2.32
N ARG A 104 8.13 10.25 2.32
CA ARG A 104 8.80 10.98 3.40
C ARG A 104 7.83 11.67 4.36
N GLY A 105 6.65 12.06 3.87
CA GLY A 105 5.65 12.84 4.61
C GLY A 105 4.35 12.07 4.89
N LEU A 106 4.31 10.76 4.63
CA LEU A 106 3.10 9.96 4.73
C LEU A 106 2.62 9.83 6.19
N GLU A 107 1.60 10.58 6.57
CA GLU A 107 0.95 10.47 7.90
C GLU A 107 -0.30 9.56 7.89
N GLU A 108 -0.91 9.39 6.72
CA GLU A 108 -2.13 8.62 6.50
C GLU A 108 -1.97 7.70 5.27
N PRO A 109 -2.78 6.63 5.12
CA PRO A 109 -2.72 5.83 3.91
C PRO A 109 -2.95 6.67 2.66
N GLU A 110 -2.09 6.50 1.66
CA GLU A 110 -2.21 7.14 0.36
C GLU A 110 -2.51 6.09 -0.69
N ILE A 111 -3.33 6.45 -1.67
CA ILE A 111 -3.64 5.60 -2.80
C ILE A 111 -3.27 6.37 -4.06
N SER A 112 -2.57 5.71 -4.97
CA SER A 112 -2.20 6.29 -6.26
C SER A 112 -2.30 5.26 -7.39
N ILE A 113 -2.16 5.73 -8.62
CA ILE A 113 -2.22 4.88 -9.81
C ILE A 113 -0.87 4.88 -10.51
N PHE A 114 -0.19 3.75 -10.42
CA PHE A 114 1.00 3.48 -11.21
C PHE A 114 0.62 3.24 -12.68
N ASN A 115 1.44 3.76 -13.60
CA ASN A 115 1.23 3.66 -15.04
C ASN A 115 -0.12 4.23 -15.54
N LEU A 116 -0.59 5.34 -14.96
CA LEU A 116 -1.87 5.99 -15.29
C LEU A 116 -2.09 6.21 -16.80
N ASN A 117 -1.03 6.49 -17.55
CA ASN A 117 -1.09 6.77 -19.00
C ASN A 117 -1.00 5.52 -19.88
N THR A 118 -0.99 4.32 -19.30
CA THR A 118 -0.88 3.05 -20.04
C THR A 118 -2.17 2.23 -19.94
N ARG A 119 -2.23 1.13 -20.70
CA ARG A 119 -3.35 0.16 -20.60
C ARG A 119 -3.27 -0.73 -19.36
N GLU A 120 -2.09 -0.88 -18.76
CA GLU A 120 -1.87 -1.72 -17.58
C GLU A 120 -1.66 -0.81 -16.36
N LYS A 121 -2.76 -0.24 -15.88
CA LYS A 121 -2.78 0.58 -14.66
C LYS A 121 -2.72 -0.32 -13.42
N LYS A 122 -1.99 0.10 -12.40
CA LYS A 122 -1.92 -0.60 -11.11
C LYS A 122 -2.27 0.36 -9.99
N VAL A 123 -3.10 -0.11 -9.06
CA VAL A 123 -3.39 0.64 -7.84
C VAL A 123 -2.26 0.40 -6.86
N VAL A 124 -1.70 1.49 -6.35
CA VAL A 124 -0.69 1.49 -5.29
C VAL A 124 -1.39 1.97 -4.02
N ILE A 125 -1.19 1.26 -2.91
CA ILE A 125 -1.67 1.65 -1.59
C ILE A 125 -0.45 1.72 -0.69
N ALA A 126 -0.09 2.92 -0.27
CA ALA A 126 0.95 3.17 0.72
C ALA A 126 0.29 3.33 2.09
N VAL A 127 0.84 2.68 3.10
CA VAL A 127 0.38 2.79 4.48
C VAL A 127 1.58 3.15 5.34
N PRO A 128 1.51 4.21 6.16
CA PRO A 128 2.61 4.55 7.06
C PRO A 128 2.79 3.47 8.13
N VAL A 129 4.04 3.16 8.44
CA VAL A 129 4.42 2.15 9.42
C VAL A 129 5.55 2.68 10.30
N ASP A 130 5.55 2.27 11.56
CA ASP A 130 6.63 2.54 12.50
C ASP A 130 7.37 1.22 12.75
N LEU A 131 8.31 0.91 11.84
CA LEU A 131 9.13 -0.31 11.85
C LEU A 131 10.60 0.09 11.69
N GLN A 132 11.48 -0.65 12.36
CA GLN A 132 12.93 -0.54 12.20
C GLN A 132 13.44 -1.87 11.64
N PHE A 133 14.09 -1.84 10.48
CA PHE A 133 14.68 -2.99 9.78
C PHE A 133 15.99 -2.60 9.09
#